data_AF-A0A6C0KL34-F1
#
_entry.id   AF-A0A6C0KL34-F1
#
_cell.length_a   1.000
_cell.length_b   1.000
_cell.length_c   1.000
_cell.angle_alpha   90.00
_cell.angle_beta   90.00
_cell.angle_gamma   90.00
#
_symmetry.space_group_name_H-M   'P 1'
#
loop_
_entity.id
_entity.type
_entity.pdbx_description
1 polymer ?
#
loop_
_entity_poly.entity_id
_entity_poly.type
_entity_poly.pdbx_seq_one_letter_code
_entity_poly.pdbx_strand_id
1 'polypeptide(L)'
;MTSMLEDTIYQPRVIIMAVFGYTNKVSEKDIQENTLTLLLQEMTRPPDKVLLTSEGNSSIYIQDWAESLGIKTQTFHADWTRNGKMAHIIREDRMYKECTHALVFLSQRSDRLEKLAERMARKGKIVFTSSSNQILTQFEMSNCEHSRPASKPAHKSDKGIVQMWQKYQRKEEC
;
A
#
# COMPACT_ATOMS: atom_id res chain seq x y z
N MET A 1 2.64 24.51 44.65
CA MET A 1 3.21 23.88 43.44
C MET A 1 2.48 22.56 43.23
N THR A 2 1.47 22.55 42.38
CA THR A 2 0.67 21.35 42.03
C THR A 2 1.23 20.76 40.74
N SER A 3 1.96 19.66 40.83
CA SER A 3 2.36 18.86 39.67
C SER A 3 1.13 18.14 39.13
N MET A 4 0.52 18.69 38.10
CA MET A 4 -0.49 17.99 37.30
C MET A 4 0.27 16.93 36.49
N LEU A 5 0.23 15.68 36.95
CA LEU A 5 0.58 14.53 36.10
C LEU A 5 -0.49 14.48 35.02
N GLU A 6 -0.14 14.83 33.79
CA GLU A 6 -1.00 14.57 32.63
C GLU A 6 -1.13 13.06 32.48
N ASP A 7 -2.27 12.52 32.92
CA ASP A 7 -2.69 11.15 32.63
C ASP A 7 -2.96 11.03 31.12
N THR A 8 -1.90 10.91 30.33
CA THR A 8 -2.02 10.55 28.91
C THR A 8 -2.45 9.09 28.83
N ILE A 9 -3.75 8.87 28.65
CA ILE A 9 -4.32 7.53 28.42
C ILE A 9 -3.67 6.94 27.16
N TYR A 10 -2.78 5.98 27.34
CA TYR A 10 -2.14 5.26 26.24
C TYR A 10 -3.16 4.34 25.57
N GLN A 11 -3.66 4.72 24.40
CA GLN A 11 -4.48 3.83 23.59
C GLN A 11 -3.57 2.90 22.77
N PRO A 12 -3.69 1.57 22.91
CA PRO A 12 -2.94 0.64 22.10
C PRO A 12 -3.33 0.82 20.63
N ARG A 13 -2.39 1.28 19.80
CA ARG A 13 -2.60 1.39 18.35
C ARG A 13 -2.62 0.00 17.75
N VAL A 14 -3.59 -0.32 16.90
CA VAL A 14 -3.62 -1.63 16.21
C VAL A 14 -2.68 -1.59 14.99
N ILE A 15 -1.82 -2.59 14.85
CA ILE A 15 -0.91 -2.77 13.72
C ILE A 15 -1.55 -3.74 12.72
N ILE A 16 -1.98 -3.20 11.60
CA ILE A 16 -2.47 -3.97 10.45
C ILE A 16 -1.42 -3.85 9.35
N MET A 17 -0.66 -4.91 9.13
CA MET A 17 0.36 -4.96 8.10
C MET A 17 -0.23 -5.47 6.79
N ALA A 18 -0.15 -4.70 5.71
CA ALA A 18 -0.52 -5.15 4.37
C ALA A 18 0.70 -5.42 3.50
N VAL A 19 0.70 -6.55 2.81
CA VAL A 19 1.76 -6.92 1.86
C VAL A 19 1.32 -6.58 0.45
N PHE A 20 2.11 -5.76 -0.24
CA PHE A 20 1.88 -5.33 -1.61
C PHE A 20 2.98 -5.85 -2.54
N GLY A 21 2.58 -6.26 -3.74
CA GLY A 21 3.47 -6.98 -4.65
C GLY A 21 3.78 -8.39 -4.14
N TYR A 22 4.63 -9.08 -4.90
CA TYR A 22 5.12 -10.39 -4.53
C TYR A 22 6.45 -10.67 -5.21
N THR A 23 7.18 -11.64 -4.68
CA THR A 23 8.36 -12.21 -5.34
C THR A 23 8.30 -13.72 -5.30
N ASN A 24 8.65 -14.35 -6.42
CA ASN A 24 8.74 -15.80 -6.56
C ASN A 24 10.19 -16.29 -6.64
N LYS A 25 11.15 -15.37 -6.56
CA LYS A 25 12.59 -15.66 -6.75
C LYS A 25 13.34 -15.89 -5.45
N VAL A 26 12.63 -15.87 -4.33
CA VAL A 26 13.22 -15.80 -2.99
C VAL A 26 12.76 -17.03 -2.21
N SER A 27 13.66 -17.62 -1.42
CA SER A 27 13.32 -18.77 -0.57
C SER A 27 12.56 -18.32 0.69
N GLU A 28 11.88 -19.25 1.34
CA GLU A 28 11.23 -18.98 2.64
C GLU A 28 12.23 -18.45 3.67
N LYS A 29 13.40 -19.11 3.76
CA LYS A 29 14.48 -18.74 4.68
C LYS A 29 14.93 -17.29 4.47
N ASP A 30 15.14 -16.90 3.22
CA ASP A 30 15.54 -15.55 2.87
C ASP A 30 14.49 -14.51 3.29
N ILE A 31 13.20 -14.78 3.09
CA ILE A 31 12.13 -13.88 3.55
C ILE A 31 12.13 -13.77 5.08
N GLN A 32 12.29 -14.89 5.78
CA GLN A 32 12.30 -14.90 7.24
C GLN A 32 13.49 -14.11 7.81
N GLU A 33 14.70 -14.39 7.34
CA GLU A 33 15.93 -13.79 7.88
C GLU A 33 16.11 -12.33 7.41
N ASN A 34 15.93 -12.06 6.12
CA ASN A 34 16.30 -10.76 5.53
C ASN A 34 15.13 -9.77 5.44
N THR A 35 13.89 -10.21 5.61
CA THR A 35 12.71 -9.32 5.55
C THR A 35 11.96 -9.30 6.86
N LEU A 36 11.45 -10.44 7.32
CA LEU A 36 10.53 -10.49 8.46
C LEU A 36 11.23 -10.25 9.79
N THR A 37 12.44 -10.79 9.99
CA THR A 37 13.23 -10.56 11.21
C THR A 37 13.59 -9.09 11.35
N LEU A 38 14.08 -8.45 10.29
CA LEU A 38 14.38 -7.02 10.28
C LEU A 38 13.12 -6.17 10.49
N LEU A 39 12.00 -6.54 9.86
CA LEU A 39 10.73 -5.84 10.04
C LEU A 39 10.24 -5.91 11.50
N LEU A 40 10.39 -7.05 12.17
CA LEU A 40 10.05 -7.19 13.59
C LEU A 40 10.95 -6.34 14.50
N GLN A 41 12.24 -6.23 14.17
CA GLN A 41 13.17 -5.37 14.89
C GLN A 41 12.75 -3.90 14.80
N GLU A 42 12.39 -3.43 13.60
CA GLU A 42 11.94 -2.06 13.39
C GLU A 42 10.56 -1.77 14.02
N MET A 43 9.60 -2.71 13.92
CA MET A 43 8.27 -2.51 14.49
C MET A 43 8.22 -2.69 16.02
N THR A 44 9.27 -3.24 16.64
CA THR A 44 9.40 -3.58 18.07
C THR A 44 8.40 -4.60 18.64
N ARG A 45 7.34 -4.93 17.88
CA ARG A 45 6.32 -5.93 18.21
C ARG A 45 5.71 -6.52 16.94
N PRO A 46 5.15 -7.74 16.99
CA PRO A 46 4.44 -8.32 15.84
C PRO A 46 3.16 -7.55 15.48
N PRO A 47 2.72 -7.63 14.21
CA PRO A 47 1.44 -7.05 13.81
C PRO A 47 0.27 -7.82 14.42
N ASP A 48 -0.84 -7.12 14.68
CA ASP A 48 -2.08 -7.74 15.17
C ASP A 48 -2.82 -8.50 14.05
N LYS A 49 -2.62 -8.05 12.81
CA LYS A 49 -3.22 -8.63 11.61
C LYS A 49 -2.34 -8.43 10.38
N VAL A 50 -2.28 -9.43 9.51
CA VAL A 50 -1.60 -9.37 8.21
C VAL A 50 -2.60 -9.50 7.07
N LEU A 51 -2.60 -8.54 6.15
CA LEU A 51 -3.38 -8.56 4.91
C LEU A 51 -2.48 -9.03 3.77
N LEU A 52 -2.87 -10.09 3.10
CA LEU A 52 -2.08 -10.75 2.07
C LEU A 52 -2.82 -10.78 0.75
N THR A 53 -2.08 -10.81 -0.35
CA THR A 53 -2.64 -11.15 -1.65
C THR A 53 -2.65 -12.67 -1.78
N SER A 54 -3.62 -13.22 -2.52
CA SER A 54 -3.67 -14.65 -2.81
C SER A 54 -2.61 -15.15 -3.79
N GLU A 55 -1.64 -14.32 -4.17
CA GLU A 55 -0.73 -14.56 -5.28
C GLU A 55 0.72 -14.39 -4.83
N GLY A 56 1.59 -15.27 -5.33
CA GLY A 56 3.04 -15.21 -5.17
C GLY A 56 3.55 -15.96 -3.94
N ASN A 57 4.76 -16.54 -4.09
CA ASN A 57 5.36 -17.39 -3.06
C ASN A 57 5.64 -16.61 -1.78
N SER A 58 6.06 -15.34 -1.91
CA SER A 58 6.27 -14.47 -0.75
C SER A 58 5.04 -14.34 0.14
N SER A 59 3.83 -14.28 -0.43
CA SER A 59 2.59 -14.19 0.34
C SER A 59 2.34 -15.47 1.13
N ILE A 60 2.67 -16.64 0.56
CA ILE A 60 2.56 -17.94 1.22
C ILE A 60 3.52 -18.01 2.42
N TYR A 61 4.80 -17.69 2.20
CA TYR A 61 5.80 -17.73 3.28
C TYR A 61 5.48 -16.77 4.44
N ILE A 62 4.94 -15.58 4.12
CA ILE A 62 4.51 -14.62 5.13
C ILE A 62 3.24 -15.12 5.83
N GLN A 63 2.35 -15.81 5.13
CA GLN A 63 1.17 -16.43 5.74
C GLN A 63 1.59 -17.48 6.77
N ASP A 64 2.45 -18.42 6.38
CA ASP A 64 2.93 -19.50 7.25
C ASP A 64 3.65 -18.94 8.48
N TRP A 65 4.47 -17.91 8.29
CA TRP A 65 5.11 -17.17 9.39
C TRP A 65 4.07 -16.54 10.34
N ALA A 66 3.07 -15.84 9.79
CA ALA A 66 2.05 -15.17 10.60
C ALA A 66 1.22 -16.20 11.40
N GLU A 67 0.84 -17.31 10.77
CA GLU A 67 0.12 -18.40 11.40
C GLU A 67 0.95 -19.07 12.51
N SER A 68 2.26 -19.25 12.31
CA SER A 68 3.16 -19.81 13.32
C SER A 68 3.25 -18.96 14.61
N LEU A 69 3.02 -17.64 14.48
CA LEU A 69 3.01 -16.69 15.58
C LEU A 69 1.60 -16.41 16.14
N GLY A 70 0.57 -17.09 15.63
CA GLY A 70 -0.82 -16.86 16.02
C GLY A 70 -1.39 -15.50 15.56
N ILE A 71 -0.76 -14.87 14.57
CA ILE A 71 -1.20 -13.60 14.01
C ILE A 71 -2.36 -13.84 13.04
N LYS A 72 -3.39 -12.99 13.12
CA LYS A 72 -4.55 -13.11 12.22
C LYS A 72 -4.15 -12.75 10.80
N THR A 73 -4.41 -13.65 9.85
CA THR A 73 -4.20 -13.40 8.42
C THR A 73 -5.54 -13.13 7.71
N GLN A 74 -5.51 -12.29 6.69
CA GLN A 74 -6.63 -12.11 5.76
C GLN A 74 -6.11 -12.08 4.32
N THR A 75 -6.51 -13.07 3.55
CA THR A 75 -6.12 -13.19 2.14
C THR A 75 -7.16 -12.53 1.24
N PHE A 76 -6.68 -11.66 0.35
CA PHE A 76 -7.49 -10.96 -0.63
C PHE A 76 -7.29 -11.58 -2.02
N HIS A 77 -8.39 -12.01 -2.63
CA HIS A 77 -8.43 -12.51 -4.00
C HIS A 77 -8.74 -11.37 -4.99
N ALA A 78 -8.09 -11.41 -6.15
CA ALA A 78 -8.42 -10.52 -7.25
C ALA A 78 -9.61 -11.10 -8.03
N ASP A 79 -10.70 -10.33 -8.14
CA ASP A 79 -11.88 -10.72 -8.92
C ASP A 79 -11.69 -10.37 -10.40
N TRP A 80 -10.95 -11.23 -11.08
CA TRP A 80 -10.62 -11.12 -12.50
C TRP A 80 -11.83 -11.24 -13.41
N THR A 81 -12.79 -12.08 -13.05
CA THR A 81 -13.99 -12.33 -13.85
C THR A 81 -14.83 -11.07 -13.98
N ARG A 82 -14.99 -10.32 -12.90
CA ARG A 82 -15.79 -9.09 -12.89
C ARG A 82 -15.02 -7.85 -13.34
N ASN A 83 -13.77 -7.71 -12.91
CA ASN A 83 -13.04 -6.44 -13.03
C ASN A 83 -11.86 -6.47 -14.01
N GLY A 84 -11.55 -7.64 -14.59
CA GLY A 84 -10.46 -7.82 -15.55
C GLY A 84 -9.14 -7.23 -15.05
N LYS A 85 -8.47 -6.44 -15.90
CA LYS A 85 -7.16 -5.83 -15.60
C LYS A 85 -7.15 -4.92 -14.35
N MET A 86 -8.31 -4.41 -13.92
CA MET A 86 -8.41 -3.54 -12.74
C MET A 86 -8.57 -4.32 -11.43
N ALA A 87 -8.76 -5.64 -11.49
CA ALA A 87 -8.99 -6.47 -10.31
C ALA A 87 -7.89 -6.31 -9.25
N HIS A 88 -6.62 -6.25 -9.69
CA HIS A 88 -5.49 -6.00 -8.79
C HIS A 88 -5.57 -4.64 -8.08
N ILE A 89 -5.90 -3.58 -8.82
CA ILE A 89 -5.93 -2.21 -8.27
C ILE A 89 -7.06 -2.10 -7.23
N ILE A 90 -8.22 -2.67 -7.52
CA ILE A 90 -9.37 -2.68 -6.60
C ILE A 90 -9.05 -3.48 -5.34
N ARG A 91 -8.39 -4.64 -5.50
CA ARG A 91 -7.93 -5.45 -4.37
C ARG A 91 -6.97 -4.67 -3.48
N GLU A 92 -5.93 -4.09 -4.07
CA GLU A 92 -4.92 -3.33 -3.35
C GLU A 92 -5.52 -2.09 -2.67
N ASP A 93 -6.51 -1.43 -3.28
CA ASP A 93 -7.21 -0.29 -2.66
C ASP A 93 -7.97 -0.70 -1.39
N ARG A 94 -8.55 -1.90 -1.35
CA ARG A 94 -9.18 -2.43 -0.12
C ARG A 94 -8.15 -2.65 0.98
N MET A 95 -7.05 -3.31 0.66
CA MET A 95 -5.95 -3.54 1.62
C MET A 95 -5.34 -2.22 2.10
N TYR A 96 -5.16 -1.27 1.19
CA TYR A 96 -4.65 0.06 1.45
C TYR A 96 -5.51 0.84 2.45
N LYS A 97 -6.83 0.73 2.37
CA LYS A 97 -7.74 1.43 3.28
C LYS A 97 -7.64 0.90 4.71
N GLU A 98 -7.41 -0.39 4.88
CA GLU A 98 -7.42 -1.06 6.18
C GLU A 98 -6.04 -1.03 6.88
N CYS A 99 -4.94 -0.97 6.13
CA CYS A 99 -3.61 -1.11 6.71
C CYS A 99 -3.14 0.11 7.51
N THR A 100 -2.29 -0.11 8.52
CA THR A 100 -1.50 0.95 9.17
C THR A 100 -0.04 0.88 8.77
N HIS A 101 0.44 -0.33 8.48
CA HIS A 101 1.79 -0.63 8.02
C HIS A 101 1.72 -1.31 6.65
N ALA A 102 2.72 -1.06 5.81
CA ALA A 102 2.81 -1.68 4.50
C ALA A 102 4.20 -2.29 4.29
N LEU A 103 4.25 -3.53 3.81
CA LEU A 103 5.44 -4.15 3.25
C LEU A 103 5.26 -4.20 1.74
N VAL A 104 6.16 -3.60 0.97
CA VAL A 104 6.05 -3.50 -0.48
C VAL A 104 7.22 -4.18 -1.15
N PHE A 105 6.95 -5.26 -1.88
CA PHE A 105 7.94 -5.93 -2.73
C PHE A 105 8.07 -5.16 -4.06
N LEU A 106 9.19 -4.46 -4.23
CA LEU A 106 9.46 -3.66 -5.41
C LEU A 106 9.86 -4.55 -6.59
N SER A 107 9.40 -4.16 -7.78
CA SER A 107 9.73 -4.85 -9.03
C SER A 107 10.74 -4.04 -9.83
N GLN A 108 11.78 -4.69 -10.35
CA GLN A 108 12.74 -4.04 -11.26
C GLN A 108 12.11 -3.51 -12.55
N ARG A 109 10.93 -4.01 -12.93
CA ARG A 109 10.28 -3.68 -14.20
C ARG A 109 9.23 -2.58 -14.09
N SER A 110 8.84 -2.17 -12.88
CA SER A 110 7.74 -1.22 -12.69
C SER A 110 7.88 -0.41 -11.41
N ASP A 111 7.77 0.90 -11.58
CA ASP A 111 7.72 1.92 -10.53
C ASP A 111 6.34 2.07 -9.88
N ARG A 112 5.35 1.27 -10.31
CA ARG A 112 3.95 1.39 -9.84
C ARG A 112 3.86 1.22 -8.33
N LEU A 113 4.57 0.23 -7.80
CA LEU A 113 4.58 -0.09 -6.37
C LEU A 113 5.42 0.90 -5.57
N GLU A 114 6.47 1.46 -6.15
CA GLU A 114 7.25 2.55 -5.55
C GLU A 114 6.38 3.79 -5.35
N LYS A 115 5.65 4.20 -6.41
CA LYS A 115 4.68 5.30 -6.35
C LYS A 115 3.56 5.04 -5.34
N LEU A 116 3.16 3.76 -5.15
CA LEU A 116 2.19 3.37 -4.13
C LEU A 116 2.78 3.52 -2.72
N ALA A 117 4.03 3.07 -2.52
CA ALA A 117 4.76 3.20 -1.27
C ALA A 117 4.91 4.67 -0.85
N GLU A 118 5.35 5.53 -1.77
CA GLU A 118 5.42 6.97 -1.52
C GLU A 118 4.07 7.56 -1.12
N ARG A 119 2.99 7.17 -1.82
CA ARG A 119 1.64 7.64 -1.51
C ARG A 119 1.16 7.19 -0.14
N MET A 120 1.53 5.97 0.29
CA MET A 120 1.22 5.45 1.62
C MET A 120 1.95 6.26 2.70
N ALA A 121 3.26 6.49 2.51
CA ALA A 121 4.06 7.29 3.43
C ALA A 121 3.51 8.72 3.58
N ARG A 122 3.12 9.36 2.46
CA ARG A 122 2.51 10.71 2.48
C ARG A 122 1.20 10.80 3.26
N LYS A 123 0.50 9.67 3.46
CA LYS A 123 -0.71 9.62 4.30
C LYS A 123 -0.43 9.23 5.74
N GLY A 124 0.83 9.17 6.15
CA GLY A 124 1.25 8.84 7.51
C GLY A 124 1.23 7.35 7.84
N LYS A 125 1.19 6.46 6.83
CA LYS A 125 1.37 5.02 7.05
C LYS A 125 2.86 4.70 7.13
N ILE A 126 3.22 3.71 7.95
CA ILE A 126 4.60 3.21 8.00
C ILE A 126 4.79 2.26 6.83
N VAL A 127 5.82 2.49 6.02
CA VAL A 127 6.05 1.72 4.79
C VAL A 127 7.46 1.16 4.79
N PHE A 128 7.55 -0.15 4.63
CA PHE A 128 8.77 -0.89 4.39
C PHE A 128 8.80 -1.33 2.93
N THR A 129 9.94 -1.19 2.27
CA THR A 129 10.13 -1.68 0.90
C THR A 129 11.21 -2.74 0.87
N SER A 130 10.96 -3.81 0.12
CA SER A 130 11.94 -4.85 -0.16
C SER A 130 12.26 -4.81 -1.64
N SER A 131 13.50 -4.48 -1.97
CA SER A 131 14.00 -4.54 -3.34
C SER A 131 14.33 -5.98 -3.78
N SER A 132 14.69 -6.16 -5.05
CA SER A 132 15.13 -7.48 -5.57
C SER A 132 16.35 -8.05 -4.86
N ASN A 133 17.15 -7.18 -4.22
CA ASN A 133 18.35 -7.57 -3.48
C ASN A 133 18.03 -7.87 -2.00
N GLN A 134 16.74 -7.93 -1.64
CA GLN A 134 16.24 -8.19 -0.28
C GLN A 134 16.71 -7.17 0.76
N ILE A 135 17.12 -5.98 0.32
CA ILE A 135 17.41 -4.89 1.22
C ILE A 135 16.06 -4.33 1.66
N LEU A 136 15.76 -4.49 2.94
CA LEU A 136 14.63 -3.85 3.60
C LEU A 136 15.00 -2.40 3.89
N THR A 137 14.19 -1.47 3.42
CA THR A 137 14.31 -0.06 3.75
C THR A 137 12.99 0.47 4.28
N GLN A 138 13.03 1.17 5.40
CA GLN A 138 11.90 1.96 5.85
C GLN A 138 11.86 3.24 5.03
N PHE A 139 10.68 3.55 4.48
CA PHE A 139 10.49 4.79 3.75
C PHE A 139 10.39 5.94 4.74
N GLU A 140 11.51 6.61 4.99
CA GLU A 140 11.53 7.86 5.75
C GLU A 140 11.16 9.02 4.80
N MET A 141 9.99 9.62 5.03
CA MET A 141 9.77 10.95 4.50
C MET A 141 10.63 11.92 5.30
N SER A 142 11.71 12.40 4.69
CA SER A 142 12.28 13.68 5.11
C SER A 142 11.12 14.68 5.16
N ASN A 143 10.97 15.36 6.30
CA ASN A 143 9.86 16.26 6.61
C ASN A 143 9.55 17.21 5.45
N CYS A 144 8.64 16.82 4.56
CA CYS A 144 7.98 17.75 3.66
C CYS A 144 7.00 18.53 4.53
N GLU A 145 7.39 19.79 4.79
CA GLU A 145 6.62 20.81 5.48
C GLU A 145 5.11 20.61 5.33
N HIS A 146 4.43 20.61 6.47
CA HIS A 146 2.98 20.69 6.53
C HIS A 146 2.48 21.76 5.55
N SER A 147 1.63 21.34 4.61
CA SER A 147 0.63 22.16 3.93
C SER A 147 1.08 23.56 3.48
N ARG A 148 1.60 23.68 2.26
CA ARG A 148 1.21 24.86 1.46
C ARG A 148 -0.15 24.54 0.85
N PRO A 149 -1.25 25.25 1.17
CA PRO A 149 -2.47 25.10 0.41
C PRO A 149 -2.12 25.38 -1.05
N ALA A 150 -2.57 24.52 -1.96
CA ALA A 150 -2.38 24.70 -3.38
C ALA A 150 -2.88 26.11 -3.75
N SER A 151 -1.93 27.01 -4.02
CA SER A 151 -2.28 28.35 -4.47
C SER A 151 -2.75 28.23 -5.91
N LYS A 152 -4.04 28.55 -6.09
CA LYS A 152 -4.80 28.73 -7.32
C LYS A 152 -5.50 27.45 -7.85
N PRO A 153 -6.84 27.49 -8.04
CA PRO A 153 -7.52 26.45 -8.80
C PRO A 153 -7.00 26.44 -10.24
N ALA A 154 -6.71 25.26 -10.76
CA ALA A 154 -6.37 25.08 -12.17
C ALA A 154 -7.54 25.60 -13.03
N HIS A 155 -7.23 26.55 -13.89
CA HIS A 155 -8.13 27.14 -14.86
C HIS A 155 -8.84 26.05 -15.67
N LYS A 156 -10.18 26.07 -15.72
CA LYS A 156 -10.93 25.29 -16.71
C LYS A 156 -10.47 25.74 -18.09
N SER A 157 -9.85 24.84 -18.85
CA SER A 157 -9.62 25.02 -20.28
C SER A 157 -10.94 24.75 -20.99
N ASP A 158 -11.63 25.83 -21.37
CA ASP A 158 -12.93 25.81 -22.05
C ASP A 158 -12.78 25.63 -23.58
N LYS A 159 -11.95 24.67 -24.00
CA LYS A 159 -11.74 24.34 -25.42
C LYS A 159 -11.71 22.83 -25.61
N GLY A 160 -12.89 22.23 -25.71
CA GLY A 160 -12.99 20.80 -26.03
C GLY A 160 -14.39 20.21 -26.15
N ILE A 161 -15.46 20.93 -25.76
CA ILE A 161 -16.83 20.38 -25.76
C ILE A 161 -17.66 20.80 -26.99
N VAL A 162 -17.16 21.73 -27.83
CA VAL A 162 -17.92 22.25 -28.98
C VAL A 162 -17.72 21.43 -30.27
N GLN A 163 -16.69 20.57 -30.39
CA GLN A 163 -16.43 19.82 -31.63
C GLN A 163 -16.99 18.38 -31.67
N MET A 164 -17.57 17.87 -30.59
CA MET A 164 -18.06 16.48 -30.55
C MET A 164 -19.57 16.33 -30.84
N TRP A 165 -20.32 17.44 -30.94
CA TRP A 165 -21.77 17.41 -31.17
C TRP A 165 -22.20 17.76 -32.61
N GLN A 166 -21.28 18.17 -33.49
CA GLN A 166 -21.60 18.47 -34.90
C GLN A 166 -21.48 17.27 -35.86
N LYS A 167 -21.01 16.10 -35.39
CA LYS A 167 -20.84 14.91 -36.23
C LYS A 167 -22.07 13.98 -36.29
N TYR A 168 -23.16 14.31 -35.60
CA TYR A 168 -24.37 13.46 -35.54
C TYR A 168 -25.68 14.14 -36.00
N GLN A 169 -25.60 15.24 -36.77
CA GLN A 169 -26.79 15.92 -37.31
C GLN A 169 -26.75 16.13 -38.83
N ARG A 170 -26.18 15.21 -39.61
CA ARG A 170 -26.37 15.26 -41.06
C ARG A 170 -26.42 13.87 -41.69
N LYS A 171 -27.55 13.20 -41.46
CA LYS A 171 -28.10 12.17 -42.36
C LYS A 171 -29.54 11.88 -41.93
N GLU A 172 -30.43 12.81 -42.25
CA GLU A 172 -31.85 12.55 -42.48
C GLU A 172 -32.39 13.76 -43.24
N GLU A 173 -32.88 13.48 -44.45
CA GLU A 173 -33.92 14.16 -45.23
C GLU A 173 -33.59 14.23 -46.73
N CYS A 174 -34.40 13.45 -47.46
CA CYS A 174 -34.81 13.47 -48.88
C CYS A 174 -33.88 14.02 -49.97
#